data_AF-A0AAF0DKI5-F1
#
_entry.id   AF-A0AAF0DKI5-F1
#
_cell.length_a   1.000
_cell.length_b   1.000
_cell.length_c   1.000
_cell.angle_alpha   90.00
_cell.angle_beta   90.00
_cell.angle_gamma   90.00
#
_symmetry.space_group_name_H-M   'P 1'
#
loop_
_entity.id
_entity.type
_entity.pdbx_description
1 polymer ?
#
loop_
_entity_poly.entity_id
_entity_poly.type
_entity_poly.pdbx_seq_one_letter_code
_entity_poly.pdbx_strand_id
1 'polypeptide(L)'
;MSAANNGRWTKEEDIFVAAMRLGTSLNWGQIETLFPKTFKGITPSKKDLESRFNKNLKPKLDIDKEKRTVADIIDDYRHYGKATYPEDQEVIDQALIYLSSVEESDRLW
;
A
#
# COMPACT_ATOMS: atom_id res chain seq x y z
N MET A 1 -23.85 3.66 6.10
CA MET A 1 -23.79 3.17 4.72
C MET A 1 -22.33 3.19 4.30
N SER A 2 -21.70 2.02 4.19
CA SER A 2 -20.34 1.91 3.64
C SER A 2 -20.49 1.93 2.12
N ALA A 3 -20.09 3.03 1.48
CA ALA A 3 -19.98 3.03 0.03
C ALA A 3 -18.74 2.18 -0.29
N ALA A 4 -18.98 0.96 -0.78
CA ALA A 4 -17.95 0.21 -1.48
C ALA A 4 -17.35 1.15 -2.54
N ASN A 5 -16.03 1.15 -2.69
CA ASN A 5 -15.35 1.91 -3.72
C ASN A 5 -15.78 1.32 -5.09
N ASN A 6 -16.95 1.73 -5.59
CA ASN A 6 -17.47 1.44 -6.92
C ASN A 6 -16.71 2.26 -7.98
N GLY A 7 -15.79 3.13 -7.55
CA GLY A 7 -14.80 3.83 -8.34
C GLY A 7 -13.51 3.02 -8.48
N ARG A 8 -12.82 3.21 -9.61
CA ARG A 8 -11.55 2.58 -9.93
C ARG A 8 -10.49 3.01 -8.90
N TRP A 9 -9.88 2.05 -8.21
CA TRP A 9 -8.73 2.28 -7.32
C TRP A 9 -7.62 3.01 -8.08
N THR A 10 -7.05 4.04 -7.48
CA THR A 10 -5.94 4.81 -8.05
C THR A 10 -4.59 4.17 -7.69
N LYS A 11 -3.53 4.54 -8.44
CA LYS A 11 -2.15 4.11 -8.12
C LYS A 11 -1.74 4.56 -6.71
N GLU A 12 -2.08 5.78 -6.32
CA GLU A 12 -1.74 6.33 -5.00
C GLU A 12 -2.44 5.58 -3.87
N GLU A 13 -3.71 5.23 -4.05
CA GLU A 13 -4.47 4.41 -3.08
C GLU A 13 -3.86 3.02 -2.95
N ASP A 14 -3.46 2.40 -4.06
CA ASP A 14 -2.79 1.10 -4.04
C ASP A 14 -1.43 1.15 -3.33
N ILE A 15 -0.65 2.21 -3.56
CA ILE A 15 0.62 2.45 -2.84
C ILE A 15 0.36 2.57 -1.35
N PHE A 16 -0.65 3.36 -0.94
CA PHE A 16 -1.00 3.52 0.47
C PHE A 16 -1.37 2.18 1.11
N VAL A 17 -2.28 1.41 0.48
CA VAL A 17 -2.72 0.12 1.02
C VAL A 17 -1.55 -0.86 1.13
N ALA A 18 -0.71 -0.94 0.11
CA ALA A 18 0.46 -1.81 0.12
C ALA A 18 1.50 -1.38 1.17
N ALA A 19 1.82 -0.08 1.26
CA ALA A 19 2.77 0.48 2.21
C ALA A 19 2.31 0.24 3.65
N MET A 20 1.06 0.57 3.98
CA MET A 20 0.51 0.32 5.31
C MET A 20 0.52 -1.17 5.63
N ARG A 21 0.14 -2.03 4.68
CA ARG A 21 0.04 -3.47 4.97
C ARG A 21 1.39 -4.17 5.12
N LEU A 22 2.38 -3.79 4.32
CA LEU A 22 3.71 -4.44 4.25
C LEU A 22 4.77 -3.74 5.13
N GLY A 23 4.55 -2.47 5.46
CA GLY A 23 5.50 -1.65 6.21
C GLY A 23 5.07 -1.30 7.63
N THR A 24 3.92 -1.80 8.10
CA THR A 24 3.47 -1.56 9.48
C THR A 24 2.91 -2.82 10.14
N SER A 25 2.84 -2.79 11.48
CA SER A 25 2.14 -3.79 12.30
C SER A 25 0.63 -3.55 12.39
N LEU A 26 0.09 -2.54 11.69
CA LEU A 26 -1.30 -2.13 11.78
C LEU A 26 -2.26 -3.21 11.26
N ASN A 27 -3.40 -3.35 11.94
CA ASN A 27 -4.50 -4.16 11.45
C ASN A 27 -5.39 -3.38 10.46
N TRP A 28 -6.24 -4.09 9.71
CA TRP A 28 -7.09 -3.47 8.70
C TRP A 28 -8.04 -2.37 9.22
N GLY A 29 -8.48 -2.45 10.48
CA GLY A 29 -9.33 -1.41 11.08
C GLY A 29 -8.56 -0.11 11.38
N GLN A 30 -7.29 -0.23 11.74
CA GLN A 30 -6.40 0.93 11.88
C GLN A 30 -6.13 1.57 10.51
N ILE A 31 -5.84 0.75 9.48
CA ILE A 31 -5.62 1.23 8.11
C ILE A 31 -6.88 1.92 7.56
N GLU A 32 -8.06 1.36 7.79
CA GLU A 32 -9.37 1.98 7.47
C GLU A 32 -9.53 3.36 8.10
N THR A 33 -9.03 3.56 9.31
CA THR A 33 -9.10 4.85 10.01
C THR A 33 -8.11 5.87 9.44
N LEU A 34 -6.97 5.42 8.92
CA LEU A 34 -5.95 6.29 8.31
C LEU A 34 -6.29 6.68 6.87
N PHE A 35 -6.94 5.79 6.11
CA PHE A 35 -7.24 6.02 4.71
C PHE A 35 -7.95 7.36 4.42
N PRO A 36 -9.07 7.73 5.08
CA PRO A 36 -9.77 8.97 4.78
C PRO A 36 -9.04 10.24 5.26
N LYS A 37 -8.02 10.09 6.12
CA LYS A 37 -7.12 11.21 6.48
C LYS A 37 -6.19 11.56 5.32
N THR A 38 -5.84 10.55 4.52
CA THR A 38 -4.97 10.68 3.34
C THR A 38 -5.79 11.02 2.09
N PHE A 39 -6.87 10.29 1.83
CA PHE A 39 -7.72 10.44 0.64
C PHE A 39 -9.11 10.97 1.01
N LYS A 40 -9.30 12.28 0.83
CA LYS A 40 -10.59 12.92 1.16
C LYS A 40 -11.68 12.47 0.18
N GLY A 41 -12.86 12.16 0.72
CA GLY A 41 -14.05 11.83 -0.06
C GLY A 41 -14.26 10.35 -0.38
N ILE A 42 -13.33 9.47 0.01
CA ILE A 42 -13.43 8.02 -0.16
C ILE A 42 -13.18 7.34 1.18
N THR A 43 -14.08 6.44 1.57
CA THR A 43 -14.03 5.72 2.86
C THR A 43 -14.25 4.23 2.61
N PRO A 44 -13.25 3.51 2.04
CA PRO A 44 -13.38 2.08 1.83
C PRO A 44 -13.43 1.37 3.18
N SER A 45 -14.23 0.31 3.28
CA SER A 45 -14.26 -0.47 4.53
C SER A 45 -12.97 -1.27 4.71
N LYS A 46 -12.70 -1.73 5.94
CA LYS A 46 -11.60 -2.69 6.19
C LYS A 46 -11.67 -3.92 5.27
N LYS A 47 -12.88 -4.39 4.92
CA LYS A 47 -13.07 -5.52 4.00
C LYS A 47 -12.72 -5.16 2.56
N ASP A 48 -13.00 -3.93 2.13
CA ASP A 48 -12.64 -3.46 0.79
C ASP A 48 -11.13 -3.34 0.65
N LEU A 49 -10.45 -2.77 1.66
CA LEU A 49 -8.99 -2.67 1.74
C LEU A 49 -8.32 -4.05 1.73
N GLU A 50 -8.80 -4.96 2.58
CA GLU A 50 -8.29 -6.34 2.63
C GLU A 50 -8.52 -7.07 1.30
N SER A 51 -9.72 -6.96 0.71
CA SER A 51 -10.03 -7.56 -0.59
C SER A 51 -9.15 -6.98 -1.69
N ARG A 52 -8.93 -5.66 -1.72
CA ARG A 52 -8.06 -5.01 -2.70
C ARG A 52 -6.63 -5.53 -2.59
N PHE A 53 -6.09 -5.60 -1.37
CA PHE A 53 -4.76 -6.15 -1.15
C PHE A 53 -4.67 -7.61 -1.61
N ASN A 54 -5.54 -8.49 -1.11
CA ASN A 54 -5.47 -9.92 -1.41
C ASN A 54 -5.67 -10.27 -2.88
N LYS A 55 -6.48 -9.50 -3.62
CA LYS A 55 -6.77 -9.77 -5.04
C LYS A 55 -5.77 -9.12 -6.00
N ASN A 56 -5.28 -7.93 -5.67
CA ASN A 56 -4.56 -7.09 -6.64
C ASN A 56 -3.16 -6.67 -6.21
N LEU A 57 -2.87 -6.62 -4.91
CA LEU A 57 -1.62 -6.05 -4.38
C LEU A 57 -0.83 -7.04 -3.52
N LYS A 58 -1.26 -8.28 -3.36
CA LYS A 58 -0.46 -9.24 -2.60
C LYS A 58 0.80 -9.55 -3.42
N PRO A 59 2.02 -9.32 -2.87
CA PRO A 59 3.24 -9.59 -3.61
C PRO A 59 3.29 -11.04 -4.10
N LYS A 60 3.80 -11.22 -5.32
CA LYS A 60 3.96 -12.54 -5.94
C LYS A 60 5.44 -12.81 -6.16
N LEU A 61 5.83 -14.06 -5.91
CA LEU A 61 7.16 -14.55 -6.23
C LEU A 61 7.33 -14.65 -7.75
N ASP A 62 8.54 -14.37 -8.22
CA ASP A 62 8.99 -14.60 -9.60
C ASP A 62 8.07 -13.98 -10.68
N ILE A 63 7.70 -12.70 -10.50
CA ILE A 63 6.90 -11.97 -11.48
C ILE A 63 7.79 -11.23 -12.48
N ASP A 64 7.44 -11.29 -13.77
CA ASP A 64 8.13 -10.52 -14.82
C ASP A 64 8.11 -9.02 -14.51
N LYS A 65 9.19 -8.31 -14.86
CA LYS A 65 9.35 -6.88 -14.61
C LYS A 65 8.12 -6.07 -15.03
N GLU A 66 7.57 -6.33 -16.22
CA GLU A 66 6.47 -5.58 -16.82
C GLU A 66 5.11 -5.86 -16.15
N LYS A 67 5.05 -6.88 -15.29
CA LYS A 67 3.83 -7.31 -14.58
C LYS A 67 3.87 -6.99 -13.09
N ARG A 68 4.97 -6.40 -12.60
CA ARG A 68 5.13 -6.00 -11.20
C ARG A 68 4.06 -5.00 -10.79
N THR A 69 3.48 -5.24 -9.63
CA THR A 69 2.55 -4.32 -8.96
C THR A 69 3.32 -3.39 -8.04
N VAL A 70 2.66 -2.32 -7.56
CA VAL A 70 3.26 -1.41 -6.57
C VAL A 70 3.66 -2.13 -5.28
N ALA A 71 2.99 -3.22 -4.94
CA ALA A 71 3.32 -3.98 -3.75
C ALA A 71 4.53 -4.89 -3.94
N ASP A 72 4.75 -5.43 -5.15
CA ASP A 72 6.00 -6.17 -5.45
C ASP A 72 7.20 -5.22 -5.33
N ILE A 73 7.05 -3.97 -5.78
CA ILE A 73 8.07 -2.92 -5.63
C ILE A 73 8.37 -2.62 -4.16
N ILE A 74 7.32 -2.41 -3.35
CA ILE A 74 7.47 -2.11 -1.91
C ILE A 74 8.06 -3.31 -1.15
N ASP A 75 7.63 -4.53 -1.50
CA ASP A 75 8.15 -5.75 -0.90
C ASP A 75 9.63 -5.95 -1.24
N ASP A 76 10.04 -5.72 -2.48
CA ASP A 76 11.46 -5.72 -2.88
C ASP A 76 12.27 -4.70 -2.09
N TYR A 77 11.78 -3.46 -1.98
CA TYR A 77 12.47 -2.43 -1.21
C TYR A 77 12.62 -2.84 0.27
N ARG A 78 11.58 -3.41 0.89
CA ARG A 78 11.66 -3.94 2.25
C ARG A 78 12.76 -4.98 2.40
N HIS A 79 12.98 -5.83 1.41
CA HIS A 79 13.99 -6.89 1.48
C HIS A 79 15.42 -6.40 1.17
N TYR A 80 15.57 -5.47 0.22
CA TYR A 80 16.87 -5.08 -0.31
C TYR A 80 17.35 -3.68 0.11
N GLY A 81 16.46 -2.84 0.66
CA GLY A 81 16.75 -1.46 1.08
C GLY A 81 17.02 -0.50 -0.07
N LYS A 82 16.74 -0.89 -1.32
CA LYS A 82 16.96 -0.08 -2.52
C LYS A 82 16.00 -0.46 -3.63
N ALA A 83 15.77 0.46 -4.57
CA ALA A 83 14.97 0.21 -5.75
C ALA A 83 15.58 -0.91 -6.62
N THR A 84 14.75 -1.86 -7.06
CA THR A 84 15.15 -2.92 -7.99
C THR A 84 15.40 -2.33 -9.39
N TYR A 85 14.54 -1.41 -9.83
CA TYR A 85 14.71 -0.63 -11.06
C TYR A 85 14.58 0.87 -10.79
N PRO A 86 15.21 1.75 -11.59
CA PRO A 86 15.14 3.20 -11.38
C PRO A 86 13.72 3.77 -11.32
N GLU A 87 12.80 3.26 -12.13
CA GLU A 87 11.39 3.68 -12.16
C GLU A 87 10.59 3.30 -10.91
N ASP A 88 11.07 2.33 -10.13
CA ASP A 88 10.45 1.93 -8.87
C ASP A 88 10.56 3.02 -7.80
N GLN A 89 11.54 3.92 -7.94
CA GLN A 89 11.85 4.93 -6.93
C GLN A 89 10.65 5.84 -6.64
N GLU A 90 9.86 6.20 -7.65
CA GLU A 90 8.65 7.02 -7.45
C GLU A 90 7.64 6.34 -6.51
N VAL A 91 7.47 5.01 -6.66
CA VAL A 91 6.57 4.22 -5.81
C VAL A 91 7.11 4.12 -4.39
N ILE A 92 8.43 3.92 -4.26
CA ILE A 92 9.12 3.80 -2.97
C ILE A 92 9.05 5.12 -2.20
N ASP A 93 9.36 6.24 -2.85
CA ASP A 93 9.32 7.58 -2.23
C ASP A 93 7.91 7.88 -1.71
N GLN A 94 6.89 7.59 -2.51
CA GLN A 94 5.51 7.80 -2.09
C GLN A 94 5.09 6.87 -0.93
N ALA A 95 5.55 5.61 -0.93
CA ALA A 95 5.32 4.69 0.18
C ALA A 95 5.99 5.18 1.48
N LEU A 96 7.23 5.67 1.39
CA LEU A 96 7.97 6.25 2.52
C LEU A 96 7.29 7.50 3.07
N ILE A 97 6.72 8.36 2.22
CA ILE A 97 5.91 9.50 2.65
C ILE A 97 4.71 9.03 3.48
N TYR A 98 3.98 8.00 3.02
CA TYR A 98 2.85 7.48 3.79
C TYR A 98 3.30 6.83 5.11
N LEU A 99 4.38 6.06 5.10
CA LEU A 99 4.95 5.48 6.32
C LEU A 99 5.42 6.57 7.30
N SER A 100 5.93 7.71 6.79
CA SER A 100 6.34 8.82 7.65
C SER A 100 5.20 9.41 8.49
N SER A 101 3.94 9.19 8.08
CA SER A 101 2.74 9.67 8.77
C SER A 101 2.23 8.77 9.90
N VAL A 102 2.81 7.57 10.06
CA VAL A 102 2.50 6.66 11.18
C VAL A 102 3.60 6.70 12.24
N GLU A 103 3.26 6.33 13.47
CA GLU A 103 4.22 6.26 14.58
C GLU A 103 5.37 5.30 14.26
N GLU A 104 6.59 5.66 14.65
CA GLU A 104 7.79 4.85 14.37
C GLU A 104 7.68 3.44 14.98
N SER A 105 7.05 3.31 16.15
CA SER A 105 6.81 2.03 16.82
C SER A 105 5.90 1.07 16.05
N ASP A 106 5.10 1.59 15.11
CA ASP A 106 4.21 0.79 14.28
C ASP A 106 4.87 0.39 12.94
N ARG A 107 6.03 0.97 12.59
CA ARG A 107 6.75 0.67 11.35
C ARG A 107 7.56 -0.61 11.49
N LEU A 108 7.64 -1.37 10.41
CA LEU A 108 8.43 -2.61 10.36
C LEU A 108 9.84 -2.41 9.77
N TRP A 109 10.07 -1.27 9.12
CA TRP A 109 11.32 -0.89 8.47
C TRP A 109 11.35 0.62 8.19
#